data_AF-A0AAN9DCB3-F1
#
_entry.id   AF-A0AAN9DCB3-F1
#
_cell.length_a   1.000
_cell.length_b   1.000
_cell.length_c   1.000
_cell.angle_alpha   90.00
_cell.angle_beta   90.00
_cell.angle_gamma   90.00
#
_symmetry.space_group_name_H-M   'P 1'
#
loop_
_entity.id
_entity.type
_entity.pdbx_description
1 polymer ?
#
loop_
_entity_poly.entity_id
_entity_poly.type
_entity_poly.pdbx_seq_one_letter_code
_entity_poly.pdbx_strand_id
1 'polypeptide(L)'
;MEVAPTAASKAVTSVYNEVKEYYGKTLKNKSDLKSNACVPSAKPVPAYVRKVIAGIHPDVVAKYYGCGLVVPECLEGFRVLDLGCGSGRDCYMLSQLVGEKGHVTGIDMTEDQLEVAQKYVDYHMQRFGYKKPNVNFVCGYIEALAEAGLEEKSYDIIISNCVVNLSPDKTSVLREAYRVLKDGGELYFSDVYSDARIPEDLKANTVLWGECLSGALWWEDLTRLAEEVGFCKPRLVTASIITVGNKELEKLLGDYKFVSATYRLFKLPKGSEKRSCLVMYNGDITGSEESFEFDAQFTFKVDKVMEVDGDVASLLSNSRFAEEFTFQPQEVNTSASGGCWAKPKAVSRNPFELVQQLGSASVTASTGGCCAGQESC
;
A
#
# COMPACT_ATOMS: atom_id res chain seq x y z
N MET A 1 -6.83 14.62 40.23
CA MET A 1 -6.24 15.91 39.83
C MET A 1 -5.91 15.76 38.36
N GLU A 2 -6.82 16.20 37.48
CA GLU A 2 -6.68 16.06 36.03
C GLU A 2 -5.51 16.92 35.58
N VAL A 3 -4.45 16.29 35.05
CA VAL A 3 -3.29 17.00 34.52
C VAL A 3 -3.74 17.67 33.23
N ALA A 4 -3.73 19.01 33.20
CA ALA A 4 -4.09 19.76 32.02
C ALA A 4 -3.20 19.35 30.82
N PRO A 5 -3.77 19.07 29.64
CA PRO A 5 -3.00 18.59 28.50
C PRO A 5 -1.98 19.63 28.03
N THR A 6 -0.78 19.15 27.68
CA THR A 6 0.32 19.97 27.16
C THR A 6 -0.05 20.61 25.81
N ALA A 7 0.64 21.69 25.41
CA ALA A 7 0.38 22.35 24.14
C ALA A 7 0.51 21.41 22.92
N ALA A 8 1.46 20.46 22.96
CA ALA A 8 1.61 19.42 21.95
C ALA A 8 0.42 18.43 21.95
N SER A 9 -0.07 18.02 23.13
CA SER A 9 -1.27 17.18 23.28
C SER A 9 -2.53 17.88 22.75
N LYS A 10 -2.66 19.19 22.97
CA LYS A 10 -3.77 19.99 22.41
C LYS A 10 -3.69 20.09 20.88
N ALA A 11 -2.50 20.27 20.31
CA ALA A 11 -2.31 20.33 18.85
C ALA A 11 -2.65 19.01 18.15
N VAL A 12 -2.19 17.87 18.71
CA VAL A 12 -2.52 16.52 18.19
C VAL A 12 -4.02 16.23 18.27
N THR A 13 -4.67 16.62 19.37
CA THR A 13 -6.14 16.48 19.52
C THR A 13 -6.90 17.35 18.51
N SER A 14 -6.37 18.52 18.13
CA SER A 14 -6.94 19.37 17.08
C SER A 14 -6.94 18.66 15.73
N VAL A 15 -5.80 18.06 15.34
CA VAL A 15 -5.65 17.35 14.06
C VAL A 15 -6.64 16.19 13.96
N TYR A 16 -6.81 15.37 15.01
CA TYR A 16 -7.79 14.27 14.98
C TYR A 16 -9.22 14.76 14.76
N ASN A 17 -9.61 15.83 15.46
CA ASN A 17 -10.95 16.41 15.30
C ASN A 17 -11.14 16.99 13.90
N GLU A 18 -10.14 17.67 13.35
CA GLU A 18 -10.18 18.25 12.00
C GLU A 18 -10.28 17.18 10.93
N VAL A 19 -9.49 16.09 11.02
CA VAL A 19 -9.57 14.96 10.08
C VAL A 19 -10.94 14.27 10.22
N LYS A 20 -11.42 14.03 11.44
CA LYS A 20 -12.73 13.42 11.69
C LYS A 20 -13.88 14.29 11.17
N GLU A 21 -13.79 15.61 11.33
CA GLU A 21 -14.77 16.55 10.78
C GLU A 21 -14.71 16.62 9.26
N TYR A 22 -13.50 16.60 8.67
CA TYR A 22 -13.32 16.64 7.23
C TYR A 22 -13.92 15.39 6.56
N TYR A 23 -13.52 14.19 6.98
CA TYR A 23 -13.98 12.93 6.38
C TYR A 23 -15.35 12.45 6.88
N GLY A 24 -15.78 12.89 8.06
CA GLY A 24 -17.09 12.54 8.62
C GLY A 24 -18.22 13.48 8.20
N LYS A 25 -17.94 14.78 8.00
CA LYS A 25 -18.99 15.80 7.78
C LYS A 25 -18.79 16.68 6.55
N THR A 26 -17.55 17.02 6.21
CA THR A 26 -17.25 18.00 5.15
C THR A 26 -17.27 17.36 3.77
N LEU A 27 -16.57 16.24 3.59
CA LEU A 27 -16.61 15.45 2.37
C LEU A 27 -17.96 14.74 2.27
N LYS A 28 -18.72 15.07 1.22
CA LYS A 28 -19.99 14.41 0.91
C LYS A 28 -19.86 13.53 -0.33
N ASN A 29 -19.02 13.92 -1.28
CA ASN A 29 -18.77 13.20 -2.52
C ASN A 29 -17.29 13.29 -2.95
N LYS A 30 -16.82 12.35 -3.78
CA LYS A 30 -15.46 12.36 -4.34
C LYS A 30 -15.11 13.63 -5.14
N SER A 31 -16.11 14.29 -5.72
CA SER A 31 -15.93 15.55 -6.47
C SER A 31 -15.53 16.74 -5.60
N ASP A 32 -15.64 16.60 -4.27
CA ASP A 32 -15.33 17.67 -3.32
C ASP A 32 -13.80 17.82 -3.09
N LEU A 33 -13.01 16.83 -3.53
CA LEU A 33 -11.55 16.83 -3.46
C LEU A 33 -10.94 17.86 -4.41
N LYS A 34 -9.96 18.63 -3.91
CA LYS A 34 -9.35 19.79 -4.59
C LYS A 34 -8.01 19.48 -5.28
N SER A 35 -7.49 18.26 -5.09
CA SER A 35 -6.29 17.76 -5.74
C SER A 35 -6.55 16.44 -6.45
N ASN A 36 -5.66 16.04 -7.36
CA ASN A 36 -5.65 14.66 -7.81
C ASN A 36 -4.78 13.77 -6.91
N ALA A 37 -4.34 14.22 -5.71
CA ALA A 37 -3.56 13.39 -4.77
C ALA A 37 -4.20 12.01 -4.60
N CYS A 38 -5.51 12.05 -4.73
CA CYS A 38 -6.40 10.98 -5.07
C CYS A 38 -6.29 10.38 -6.49
N VAL A 39 -5.10 9.91 -6.90
CA VAL A 39 -4.87 9.31 -8.23
C VAL A 39 -5.35 7.85 -8.26
N PRO A 40 -6.04 7.38 -9.31
CA PRO A 40 -6.25 5.94 -9.52
C PRO A 40 -4.92 5.19 -9.62
N SER A 41 -4.93 3.90 -9.29
CA SER A 41 -3.73 3.05 -9.28
C SER A 41 -2.89 3.19 -10.55
N ALA A 42 -1.56 3.27 -10.39
CA ALA A 42 -0.61 3.38 -11.51
C ALA A 42 -0.73 2.21 -12.52
N LYS A 43 -1.35 1.11 -12.12
CA LYS A 43 -1.68 -0.05 -12.95
C LYS A 43 -3.20 -0.23 -13.09
N PRO A 44 -3.67 -0.76 -14.24
CA PRO A 44 -5.07 -1.17 -14.38
C PRO A 44 -5.44 -2.21 -13.32
N VAL A 45 -6.57 -1.99 -12.63
CA VAL A 45 -7.09 -2.96 -11.66
C VAL A 45 -7.38 -4.29 -12.36
N PRO A 46 -6.87 -5.45 -11.90
CA PRO A 46 -7.10 -6.74 -12.55
C PRO A 46 -8.58 -7.10 -12.72
N ALA A 47 -8.93 -7.86 -13.75
CA ALA A 47 -10.31 -8.18 -14.09
C ALA A 47 -11.07 -8.89 -12.95
N TYR A 48 -10.41 -9.81 -12.25
CA TYR A 48 -11.00 -10.53 -11.11
C TYR A 48 -11.33 -9.56 -9.96
N VAL A 49 -10.45 -8.61 -9.66
CA VAL A 49 -10.67 -7.57 -8.65
C VAL A 49 -11.82 -6.63 -9.04
N ARG A 50 -11.88 -6.21 -10.32
CA ARG A 50 -12.99 -5.38 -10.82
C ARG A 50 -14.34 -6.08 -10.65
N LYS A 51 -14.39 -7.39 -10.89
CA LYS A 51 -15.60 -8.21 -10.71
C LYS A 51 -16.04 -8.26 -9.25
N VAL A 52 -15.10 -8.37 -8.31
CA VAL A 52 -15.37 -8.31 -6.87
C VAL A 52 -15.91 -6.94 -6.46
N ILE A 53 -15.26 -5.85 -6.87
CA ILE A 53 -15.68 -4.48 -6.54
C ILE A 53 -17.08 -4.17 -7.06
N ALA A 54 -17.42 -4.63 -8.27
CA ALA A 54 -18.75 -4.47 -8.85
C ALA A 54 -19.86 -5.16 -8.03
N GLY A 55 -19.49 -6.06 -7.12
CA GLY A 55 -20.41 -6.73 -6.21
C GLY A 55 -20.62 -6.04 -4.85
N ILE A 56 -19.86 -4.98 -4.54
CA ILE A 56 -19.97 -4.27 -3.27
C ILE A 56 -21.26 -3.46 -3.23
N HIS A 57 -21.90 -3.40 -2.07
CA HIS A 57 -23.14 -2.65 -1.89
C HIS A 57 -22.97 -1.16 -2.28
N PRO A 58 -23.88 -0.57 -3.09
CA PRO A 58 -23.75 0.82 -3.55
C PRO A 58 -23.54 1.85 -2.45
N ASP A 59 -24.25 1.73 -1.32
CA ASP A 59 -24.09 2.65 -0.18
C ASP A 59 -22.68 2.62 0.45
N VAL A 60 -22.03 1.45 0.45
CA VAL A 60 -20.64 1.33 0.89
C VAL A 60 -19.73 2.05 -0.10
N VAL A 61 -19.94 1.86 -1.40
CA VAL A 61 -19.13 2.52 -2.44
C VAL A 61 -19.35 4.04 -2.44
N ALA A 62 -20.58 4.50 -2.22
CA ALA A 62 -20.93 5.91 -2.25
C ALA A 62 -20.26 6.72 -1.13
N LYS A 63 -20.05 6.11 0.04
CA LYS A 63 -19.38 6.73 1.19
C LYS A 63 -17.88 6.43 1.28
N TYR A 64 -17.28 5.90 0.21
CA TYR A 64 -15.86 5.63 0.16
C TYR A 64 -15.10 6.82 -0.44
N TYR A 65 -14.22 7.42 0.36
CA TYR A 65 -13.41 8.58 -0.02
C TYR A 65 -11.98 8.23 -0.43
N GLY A 66 -11.59 6.96 -0.38
CA GLY A 66 -10.29 6.52 -0.85
C GLY A 66 -10.15 6.68 -2.36
N CYS A 67 -8.89 6.77 -2.78
CA CYS A 67 -8.58 7.33 -4.08
C CYS A 67 -7.77 6.42 -4.99
N GLY A 68 -7.11 5.42 -4.41
CA GLY A 68 -6.54 4.29 -5.13
C GLY A 68 -7.31 2.99 -4.88
N LEU A 69 -6.68 1.90 -5.28
CA LEU A 69 -7.02 0.57 -4.83
C LEU A 69 -5.73 -0.13 -4.41
N VAL A 70 -5.69 -0.61 -3.17
CA VAL A 70 -4.54 -1.31 -2.62
C VAL A 70 -4.92 -2.77 -2.46
N VAL A 71 -4.45 -3.60 -3.39
CA VAL A 71 -4.68 -5.06 -3.38
C VAL A 71 -3.34 -5.76 -3.45
N PRO A 72 -2.84 -6.31 -2.34
CA PRO A 72 -1.67 -7.17 -2.34
C PRO A 72 -1.99 -8.49 -3.06
N GLU A 73 -0.97 -9.15 -3.58
CA GLU A 73 -1.08 -10.48 -4.15
C GLU A 73 -1.07 -11.58 -3.06
N CYS A 74 -1.44 -12.80 -3.43
CA CYS A 74 -1.41 -13.99 -2.55
C CYS A 74 -2.19 -13.75 -1.24
N LEU A 75 -3.53 -13.59 -1.33
CA LEU A 75 -4.39 -13.22 -0.20
C LEU A 75 -5.17 -14.41 0.41
N GLU A 76 -5.31 -15.51 -0.32
CA GLU A 76 -6.22 -16.59 0.06
C GLU A 76 -5.89 -17.17 1.44
N GLY A 77 -6.90 -17.31 2.30
CA GLY A 77 -6.77 -17.86 3.64
C GLY A 77 -6.10 -16.96 4.69
N PHE A 78 -5.60 -15.79 4.30
CA PHE A 78 -4.86 -14.91 5.22
C PHE A 78 -5.76 -13.96 6.03
N ARG A 79 -5.21 -13.47 7.15
CA ARG A 79 -5.84 -12.46 8.00
C ARG A 79 -5.31 -11.08 7.61
N VAL A 80 -6.20 -10.22 7.15
CA VAL A 80 -5.89 -8.86 6.68
C VAL A 80 -6.45 -7.81 7.63
N LEU A 81 -5.66 -6.77 7.91
CA LEU A 81 -6.11 -5.57 8.61
C LEU A 81 -6.10 -4.38 7.65
N ASP A 82 -7.19 -3.62 7.60
CA ASP A 82 -7.32 -2.40 6.80
C ASP A 82 -7.34 -1.17 7.72
N LEU A 83 -6.30 -0.33 7.61
CA LEU A 83 -6.12 0.86 8.42
C LEU A 83 -6.84 2.06 7.78
N GLY A 84 -7.88 2.56 8.45
CA GLY A 84 -8.76 3.61 7.94
C GLY A 84 -9.75 3.09 6.91
N CYS A 85 -10.48 2.05 7.28
CA CYS A 85 -11.34 1.29 6.37
C CYS A 85 -12.58 2.08 5.88
N GLY A 86 -12.93 3.20 6.52
CA GLY A 86 -14.11 3.99 6.22
C GLY A 86 -15.38 3.14 6.23
N SER A 87 -16.18 3.27 5.17
CA SER A 87 -17.42 2.50 4.97
C SER A 87 -17.19 1.02 4.59
N GLY A 88 -15.95 0.56 4.49
CA GLY A 88 -15.59 -0.84 4.35
C GLY A 88 -15.50 -1.37 2.92
N ARG A 89 -15.42 -0.50 1.90
CA ARG A 89 -15.28 -0.94 0.48
C ARG A 89 -14.10 -1.90 0.31
N ASP A 90 -12.91 -1.51 0.75
CA ASP A 90 -11.71 -2.33 0.58
C ASP A 90 -11.79 -3.58 1.45
N CYS A 91 -12.34 -3.49 2.67
CA CYS A 91 -12.62 -4.64 3.51
C CYS A 91 -13.53 -5.68 2.86
N TYR A 92 -14.62 -5.27 2.21
CA TYR A 92 -15.54 -6.21 1.55
C TYR A 92 -14.95 -6.82 0.30
N MET A 93 -14.18 -6.05 -0.46
CA MET A 93 -13.41 -6.61 -1.57
C MET A 93 -12.44 -7.68 -1.06
N LEU A 94 -11.64 -7.35 -0.05
CA LEU A 94 -10.66 -8.26 0.53
C LEU A 94 -11.33 -9.48 1.16
N SER A 95 -12.47 -9.32 1.82
CA SER A 95 -13.27 -10.40 2.40
C SER A 95 -13.64 -11.46 1.35
N GLN A 96 -13.92 -11.04 0.11
CA GLN A 96 -14.13 -11.98 -0.98
C GLN A 96 -12.81 -12.60 -1.48
N LEU A 97 -11.73 -11.82 -1.58
CA LEU A 97 -10.43 -12.28 -2.09
C LEU A 97 -9.69 -13.24 -1.14
N VAL A 98 -9.81 -13.06 0.18
CA VAL A 98 -9.20 -13.96 1.17
C VAL A 98 -9.97 -15.27 1.34
N GLY A 99 -11.19 -15.36 0.80
CA GLY A 99 -12.04 -16.54 0.90
C GLY A 99 -12.65 -16.79 2.29
N GLU A 100 -13.49 -17.82 2.39
CA GLU A 100 -14.21 -18.18 3.64
C GLU A 100 -13.26 -18.59 4.79
N LYS A 101 -12.02 -19.02 4.47
CA LYS A 101 -10.99 -19.38 5.46
C LYS A 101 -10.16 -18.18 5.93
N GLY A 102 -10.09 -17.12 5.14
CA GLY A 102 -9.41 -15.89 5.50
C GLY A 102 -10.28 -15.00 6.38
N HIS A 103 -9.75 -13.85 6.78
CA HIS A 103 -10.47 -12.92 7.63
C HIS A 103 -10.01 -11.48 7.39
N VAL A 104 -10.92 -10.52 7.47
CA VAL A 104 -10.60 -9.10 7.32
C VAL A 104 -11.10 -8.31 8.51
N THR A 105 -10.22 -7.51 9.10
CA THR A 105 -10.59 -6.52 10.11
C THR A 105 -10.41 -5.14 9.52
N GLY A 106 -11.45 -4.30 9.55
CA GLY A 106 -11.33 -2.88 9.26
C GLY A 106 -11.27 -2.07 10.55
N ILE A 107 -10.37 -1.10 10.65
CA ILE A 107 -10.37 -0.10 11.74
C ILE A 107 -10.60 1.29 11.18
N ASP A 108 -11.45 2.08 11.84
CA ASP A 108 -11.65 3.51 11.54
C ASP A 108 -11.97 4.28 12.83
N MET A 109 -11.71 5.58 12.86
CA MET A 109 -12.04 6.45 14.00
C MET A 109 -13.44 7.08 13.90
N THR A 110 -14.13 6.88 12.76
CA THR A 110 -15.39 7.55 12.41
C THR A 110 -16.57 6.58 12.56
N GLU A 111 -17.36 6.76 13.62
CA GLU A 111 -18.53 5.92 13.90
C GLU A 111 -19.54 5.89 12.73
N ASP A 112 -19.87 7.05 12.14
CA ASP A 112 -20.79 7.15 10.99
C ASP A 112 -20.36 6.31 9.76
N GLN A 113 -19.05 6.12 9.59
CA GLN A 113 -18.50 5.27 8.53
C GLN A 113 -18.63 3.80 8.89
N LEU A 114 -18.28 3.45 10.13
CA LEU A 114 -18.36 2.09 10.66
C LEU A 114 -19.81 1.58 10.74
N GLU A 115 -20.78 2.45 11.04
CA GLU A 115 -22.20 2.08 11.00
C GLU A 115 -22.62 1.59 9.61
N VAL A 116 -22.17 2.28 8.55
CA VAL A 116 -22.43 1.89 7.16
C VAL A 116 -21.72 0.58 6.86
N ALA A 117 -20.45 0.45 7.27
CA ALA A 117 -19.67 -0.75 7.08
C ALA A 117 -20.39 -1.94 7.72
N GLN A 118 -20.76 -1.86 9.01
CA GLN A 118 -21.40 -2.94 9.76
C GLN A 118 -22.80 -3.30 9.23
N LYS A 119 -23.59 -2.31 8.79
CA LYS A 119 -24.95 -2.51 8.26
C LYS A 119 -25.00 -3.50 7.10
N TYR A 120 -23.95 -3.56 6.29
CA TYR A 120 -23.93 -4.36 5.06
C TYR A 120 -23.18 -5.70 5.19
N VAL A 121 -22.82 -6.14 6.40
CA VAL A 121 -22.09 -7.41 6.59
C VAL A 121 -22.90 -8.58 6.05
N ASP A 122 -24.15 -8.73 6.48
CA ASP A 122 -25.00 -9.85 6.07
C ASP A 122 -25.27 -9.86 4.55
N TYR A 123 -25.44 -8.68 3.96
CA TYR A 123 -25.59 -8.54 2.50
C TYR A 123 -24.40 -9.15 1.77
N HIS A 124 -23.18 -8.79 2.17
CA HIS A 124 -21.97 -9.29 1.52
C HIS A 124 -21.76 -10.78 1.80
N MET A 125 -22.02 -11.26 3.02
CA MET A 125 -21.88 -12.69 3.34
C MET A 125 -22.83 -13.55 2.52
N GLN A 126 -24.09 -13.14 2.38
CA GLN A 126 -25.07 -13.82 1.53
C GLN A 126 -24.62 -13.80 0.06
N ARG A 127 -24.14 -12.65 -0.42
CA ARG A 127 -23.65 -12.50 -1.80
C ARG A 127 -22.43 -13.38 -2.08
N PHE A 128 -21.52 -13.52 -1.13
CA PHE A 128 -20.31 -14.35 -1.25
C PHE A 128 -20.60 -15.84 -1.02
N GLY A 129 -21.76 -16.17 -0.45
CA GLY A 129 -22.16 -17.54 -0.12
C GLY A 129 -21.50 -18.07 1.15
N TYR A 130 -21.05 -17.19 2.04
CA TYR A 130 -20.35 -17.58 3.27
C TYR A 130 -21.33 -17.86 4.40
N LYS A 131 -21.06 -18.91 5.18
CA LYS A 131 -21.95 -19.31 6.29
C LYS A 131 -21.79 -18.43 7.52
N LYS A 132 -20.64 -17.78 7.67
CA LYS A 132 -20.30 -16.91 8.79
C LYS A 132 -19.59 -15.66 8.25
N PRO A 133 -19.76 -14.51 8.91
CA PRO A 133 -18.93 -13.34 8.65
C PRO A 133 -17.45 -13.66 8.75
N ASN A 134 -16.70 -13.36 7.69
CA ASN A 134 -15.24 -13.35 7.70
C ASN A 134 -14.68 -11.91 7.72
N VAL A 135 -15.53 -10.93 8.05
CA VAL A 135 -15.18 -9.52 8.16
C VAL A 135 -15.78 -8.92 9.43
N ASN A 136 -15.01 -8.08 10.11
CA ASN A 136 -15.50 -7.25 11.22
C ASN A 136 -14.87 -5.85 11.19
N PHE A 137 -15.50 -4.94 11.92
CA PHE A 137 -15.11 -3.53 11.96
C PHE A 137 -14.89 -3.08 13.41
N VAL A 138 -13.84 -2.30 13.63
CA VAL A 138 -13.39 -1.84 14.95
C VAL A 138 -13.32 -0.31 14.94
N CYS A 139 -13.85 0.33 15.99
CA CYS A 139 -13.69 1.75 16.20
C CYS A 139 -12.39 2.02 16.98
N GLY A 140 -11.51 2.84 16.44
CA GLY A 140 -10.26 3.18 17.11
C GLY A 140 -9.31 4.01 16.25
N TYR A 141 -8.20 4.40 16.86
CA TYR A 141 -7.12 5.12 16.19
C TYR A 141 -6.08 4.15 15.64
N ILE A 142 -5.56 4.42 14.45
CA ILE A 142 -4.55 3.57 13.80
C ILE A 142 -3.18 3.64 14.51
N GLU A 143 -2.99 4.67 15.33
CA GLU A 143 -1.85 4.88 16.23
C GLU A 143 -1.92 4.03 17.51
N ALA A 144 -3.09 3.46 17.83
CA ALA A 144 -3.37 2.81 19.11
C ALA A 144 -4.17 1.51 18.94
N LEU A 145 -3.69 0.62 18.05
CA LEU A 145 -4.37 -0.64 17.74
C LEU A 145 -4.57 -1.54 18.98
N ALA A 146 -3.63 -1.53 19.92
CA ALA A 146 -3.74 -2.27 21.19
C ALA A 146 -4.94 -1.82 22.02
N GLU A 147 -5.17 -0.51 22.12
CA GLU A 147 -6.30 0.07 22.84
C GLU A 147 -7.64 -0.27 22.17
N ALA A 148 -7.63 -0.40 20.84
CA ALA A 148 -8.75 -0.88 20.05
C ALA A 148 -8.98 -2.41 20.14
N GLY A 149 -8.16 -3.13 20.93
CA GLY A 149 -8.30 -4.58 21.17
C GLY A 149 -7.66 -5.46 20.10
N LEU A 150 -6.71 -4.94 19.31
CA LEU A 150 -6.00 -5.72 18.31
C LEU A 150 -4.77 -6.40 18.90
N GLU A 151 -4.82 -7.73 18.90
CA GLU A 151 -3.77 -8.59 19.45
C GLU A 151 -2.46 -8.50 18.66
N GLU A 152 -1.34 -8.70 19.35
CA GLU A 152 -0.03 -8.80 18.70
C GLU A 152 0.06 -10.05 17.81
N LYS A 153 0.89 -9.99 16.77
CA LYS A 153 1.15 -11.13 15.86
C LYS A 153 -0.11 -11.85 15.37
N SER A 154 -1.16 -11.10 15.05
CA SER A 154 -2.48 -11.62 14.70
C SER A 154 -2.85 -11.48 13.23
N TYR A 155 -2.13 -10.64 12.47
CA TYR A 155 -2.37 -10.39 11.05
C TYR A 155 -1.20 -10.81 10.18
N ASP A 156 -1.52 -11.34 9.00
CA ASP A 156 -0.55 -11.71 7.98
C ASP A 156 -0.24 -10.51 7.08
N ILE A 157 -1.25 -9.68 6.82
CA ILE A 157 -1.18 -8.55 5.90
C ILE A 157 -1.88 -7.35 6.53
N ILE A 158 -1.26 -6.18 6.43
CA ILE A 158 -1.89 -4.90 6.72
C ILE A 158 -1.94 -4.11 5.42
N ILE A 159 -3.09 -3.51 5.11
CA ILE A 159 -3.21 -2.54 4.04
C ILE A 159 -3.58 -1.16 4.59
N SER A 160 -3.23 -0.13 3.82
CA SER A 160 -3.74 1.22 4.02
C SER A 160 -3.69 1.99 2.71
N ASN A 161 -4.63 2.91 2.52
CA ASN A 161 -4.76 3.70 1.31
C ASN A 161 -4.98 5.18 1.66
N CYS A 162 -3.91 5.97 1.61
CA CYS A 162 -3.90 7.43 1.85
C CYS A 162 -4.30 7.86 3.28
N VAL A 163 -4.13 7.01 4.30
CA VAL A 163 -4.53 7.31 5.68
C VAL A 163 -3.34 7.58 6.60
N VAL A 164 -2.19 6.94 6.37
CA VAL A 164 -1.02 7.06 7.27
C VAL A 164 -0.54 8.52 7.33
N ASN A 165 -0.64 9.27 6.24
CA ASN A 165 -0.27 10.68 6.23
C ASN A 165 -1.20 11.61 7.00
N LEU A 166 -2.46 11.22 7.22
CA LEU A 166 -3.39 11.95 8.06
C LEU A 166 -3.05 11.80 9.56
N SER A 167 -2.25 10.79 9.91
CA SER A 167 -1.74 10.62 11.27
C SER A 167 -0.70 11.69 11.61
N PRO A 168 -0.84 12.35 12.77
CA PRO A 168 0.20 13.23 13.31
C PRO A 168 1.38 12.43 13.89
N ASP A 169 1.21 11.15 14.23
CA ASP A 169 2.25 10.27 14.80
C ASP A 169 2.44 9.00 13.95
N LYS A 170 3.04 9.19 12.78
CA LYS A 170 3.38 8.14 11.82
C LYS A 170 4.26 7.04 12.43
N THR A 171 5.12 7.38 13.38
CA THR A 171 5.98 6.42 14.07
C THR A 171 5.14 5.44 14.89
N SER A 172 4.12 5.94 15.60
CA SER A 172 3.20 5.08 16.35
C SER A 172 2.34 4.21 15.45
N VAL A 173 1.86 4.71 14.30
CA VAL A 173 1.18 3.87 13.29
C VAL A 173 2.06 2.72 12.83
N LEU A 174 3.31 2.99 12.43
CA LEU A 174 4.24 1.94 12.00
C LEU A 174 4.56 0.96 13.15
N ARG A 175 4.73 1.46 14.37
CA ARG A 175 5.00 0.61 15.54
C ARG A 175 3.85 -0.34 15.85
N GLU A 176 2.62 0.15 15.84
CA GLU A 176 1.44 -0.70 16.07
C GLU A 176 1.21 -1.68 14.91
N ALA A 177 1.40 -1.24 13.66
CA ALA A 177 1.38 -2.14 12.50
C ALA A 177 2.41 -3.27 12.65
N TYR A 178 3.63 -2.94 13.05
CA TYR A 178 4.67 -3.93 13.32
C TYR A 178 4.29 -4.89 14.45
N ARG A 179 3.69 -4.39 15.53
CA ARG A 179 3.26 -5.21 16.68
C ARG A 179 2.22 -6.25 16.29
N VAL A 180 1.17 -5.83 15.55
CA VAL A 180 0.05 -6.72 15.19
C VAL A 180 0.37 -7.65 14.02
N LEU A 181 1.39 -7.35 13.20
CA LEU A 181 1.87 -8.29 12.18
C LEU A 181 2.52 -9.53 12.80
N LYS A 182 2.23 -10.69 12.22
CA LYS A 182 3.00 -11.92 12.43
C LYS A 182 4.42 -11.77 11.89
N ASP A 183 5.32 -12.63 12.35
CA ASP A 183 6.61 -12.78 11.70
C ASP A 183 6.36 -13.38 10.29
N GLY A 184 6.98 -12.78 9.27
CA GLY A 184 6.68 -12.99 7.85
C GLY A 184 5.58 -12.12 7.26
N GLY A 185 4.90 -11.32 8.09
CA GLY A 185 3.80 -10.46 7.68
C GLY A 185 4.25 -9.21 6.91
N GLU A 186 3.32 -8.61 6.18
CA GLU A 186 3.57 -7.46 5.30
C GLU A 186 2.63 -6.29 5.59
N LEU A 187 3.17 -5.08 5.71
CA LEU A 187 2.43 -3.84 5.52
C LEU A 187 2.56 -3.41 4.05
N TYR A 188 1.47 -3.48 3.31
CA TYR A 188 1.37 -3.12 1.89
C TYR A 188 0.43 -1.92 1.74
N PHE A 189 0.97 -0.74 1.50
CA PHE A 189 0.17 0.49 1.57
C PHE A 189 0.57 1.49 0.51
N SER A 190 -0.39 2.33 0.14
CA SER A 190 -0.18 3.44 -0.79
C SER A 190 -0.46 4.76 -0.09
N ASP A 191 0.44 5.73 -0.25
CA ASP A 191 0.27 7.05 0.32
C ASP A 191 0.97 8.13 -0.52
N VAL A 192 0.75 9.39 -0.14
CA VAL A 192 1.38 10.57 -0.74
C VAL A 192 2.79 10.78 -0.17
N TYR A 193 3.77 11.06 -1.01
CA TYR A 193 5.12 11.38 -0.56
C TYR A 193 5.59 12.67 -1.18
N SER A 194 6.29 13.47 -0.38
CA SER A 194 6.94 14.70 -0.81
C SER A 194 8.41 14.45 -1.17
N ASP A 195 8.96 15.31 -2.02
CA ASP A 195 10.39 15.28 -2.39
C ASP A 195 11.29 15.88 -1.31
N ALA A 196 10.72 16.67 -0.40
CA ALA A 196 11.38 17.25 0.76
C ALA A 196 10.44 17.33 1.98
N ARG A 197 10.99 17.59 3.17
CA ARG A 197 10.17 17.79 4.39
C ARG A 197 9.29 19.03 4.27
N ILE A 198 7.99 18.85 4.51
CA ILE A 198 7.03 19.94 4.53
C ILE A 198 7.17 20.74 5.85
N PRO A 199 7.22 22.08 5.78
CA PRO A 199 7.36 22.95 6.95
C PRO A 199 6.06 23.04 7.77
N GLU A 200 6.20 23.42 9.05
CA GLU A 200 5.09 23.39 10.03
C GLU A 200 3.96 24.38 9.71
N ASP A 201 4.26 25.49 9.05
CA ASP A 201 3.27 26.48 8.61
C ASP A 201 2.32 25.90 7.55
N LEU A 202 2.83 25.10 6.61
CA LEU A 202 2.01 24.38 5.64
C LEU A 202 1.22 23.23 6.28
N LYS A 203 1.77 22.56 7.29
CA LYS A 203 1.05 21.51 8.06
C LYS A 203 -0.14 22.07 8.82
N ALA A 204 -0.05 23.31 9.32
CA ALA A 204 -1.16 23.99 9.99
C ALA A 204 -2.33 24.35 9.05
N ASN A 205 -2.16 24.23 7.72
CA ASN A 205 -3.24 24.45 6.76
C ASN A 205 -4.15 23.21 6.68
N THR A 206 -5.34 23.33 7.26
CA THR A 206 -6.31 22.23 7.37
C THR A 206 -6.79 21.68 6.02
N VAL A 207 -6.85 22.52 4.97
CA VAL A 207 -7.21 22.08 3.62
C VAL A 207 -6.09 21.25 3.01
N LEU A 208 -4.84 21.72 3.09
CA LEU A 208 -3.69 20.94 2.60
C LEU A 208 -3.51 19.63 3.38
N TRP A 209 -3.83 19.63 4.67
CA TRP A 209 -3.77 18.44 5.51
C TRP A 209 -4.85 17.43 5.10
N GLY A 210 -6.11 17.90 4.97
CA GLY A 210 -7.24 17.08 4.55
C GLY A 210 -7.07 16.46 3.15
N GLU A 211 -6.34 17.14 2.25
CA GLU A 211 -5.96 16.64 0.92
C GLU A 211 -4.74 15.69 0.94
N CYS A 212 -4.24 15.30 2.13
CA CYS A 212 -3.06 14.45 2.33
C CYS A 212 -1.75 15.04 1.76
N LEU A 213 -1.69 16.34 1.51
CA LEU A 213 -0.52 17.00 0.92
C LEU A 213 0.45 17.51 1.98
N SER A 214 -0.01 18.37 2.90
CA SER A 214 0.92 18.95 3.89
C SER A 214 1.33 17.97 4.98
N GLY A 215 0.51 16.94 5.23
CA GLY A 215 0.84 15.81 6.10
C GLY A 215 1.74 14.76 5.44
N ALA A 216 2.07 14.92 4.14
CA ALA A 216 2.85 13.95 3.39
C ALA A 216 4.24 13.77 3.99
N LEU A 217 4.65 12.50 4.10
CA LEU A 217 5.98 12.15 4.55
C LEU A 217 7.01 12.41 3.43
N TRP A 218 8.17 12.96 3.79
CA TRP A 218 9.31 12.95 2.89
C TRP A 218 9.72 11.50 2.63
N TRP A 219 9.86 11.09 1.37
CA TRP A 219 10.05 9.68 1.01
C TRP A 219 11.26 9.01 1.70
N GLU A 220 12.35 9.74 1.98
CA GLU A 220 13.50 9.18 2.72
C GLU A 220 13.19 8.91 4.20
N ASP A 221 12.33 9.74 4.81
CA ASP A 221 11.92 9.56 6.20
C ASP A 221 11.12 8.25 6.40
N LEU A 222 10.44 7.74 5.36
CA LEU A 222 9.80 6.41 5.44
C LEU A 222 10.82 5.32 5.74
N THR A 223 11.97 5.33 5.04
CA THR A 223 13.02 4.34 5.23
C THR A 223 13.57 4.41 6.65
N ARG A 224 13.84 5.62 7.14
CA ARG A 224 14.33 5.86 8.50
C ARG A 224 13.35 5.36 9.56
N LEU A 225 12.08 5.71 9.45
CA LEU A 225 11.05 5.32 10.43
C LEU A 225 10.78 3.81 10.41
N ALA A 226 10.75 3.20 9.23
CA ALA A 226 10.57 1.76 9.08
C ALA A 226 11.72 0.98 9.75
N GLU A 227 12.97 1.41 9.52
CA GLU A 227 14.16 0.81 10.14
C GLU A 227 14.17 1.01 11.67
N GLU A 228 13.79 2.18 12.16
CA GLU A 228 13.69 2.48 13.60
C GLU A 228 12.68 1.56 14.32
N VAL A 229 11.56 1.27 13.68
CA VAL A 229 10.53 0.37 14.20
C VAL A 229 10.94 -1.10 14.11
N GLY A 230 11.77 -1.46 13.12
CA GLY A 230 12.27 -2.82 12.91
C GLY A 230 11.71 -3.53 11.68
N PHE A 231 11.01 -2.83 10.79
CA PHE A 231 10.67 -3.35 9.47
C PHE A 231 11.94 -3.54 8.63
N CYS A 232 11.85 -4.46 7.67
CA CYS A 232 12.82 -4.51 6.58
C CYS A 232 12.76 -3.22 5.75
N LYS A 233 13.86 -2.95 5.02
CA LYS A 233 13.93 -1.80 4.14
C LYS A 233 12.70 -1.74 3.21
N PRO A 234 11.96 -0.61 3.18
CA PRO A 234 10.79 -0.46 2.33
C PRO A 234 11.10 -0.75 0.86
N ARG A 235 10.18 -1.44 0.17
CA ARG A 235 10.33 -1.75 -1.26
C ARG A 235 9.24 -1.03 -2.04
N LEU A 236 9.68 -0.20 -2.98
CA LEU A 236 8.81 0.59 -3.84
C LEU A 236 8.18 -0.30 -4.91
N VAL A 237 6.85 -0.37 -4.95
CA VAL A 237 6.09 -1.22 -5.90
C VAL A 237 5.66 -0.41 -7.11
N THR A 238 4.97 0.70 -6.88
CA THR A 238 4.53 1.62 -7.94
C THR A 238 4.63 3.06 -7.47
N ALA A 239 4.72 4.00 -8.42
CA ALA A 239 4.64 5.42 -8.15
C ALA A 239 3.90 6.14 -9.30
N SER A 240 3.22 7.23 -8.98
CA SER A 240 2.55 8.12 -9.94
C SER A 240 2.65 9.57 -9.50
N ILE A 241 2.70 10.51 -10.44
CA ILE A 241 2.75 11.95 -10.14
C ILE A 241 1.40 12.42 -9.59
N ILE A 242 1.46 13.26 -8.57
CA ILE A 242 0.33 14.05 -8.08
C ILE A 242 0.45 15.47 -8.63
N THR A 243 -0.64 15.98 -9.21
CA THR A 243 -0.82 17.36 -9.63
C THR A 243 -1.90 18.04 -8.80
N VAL A 244 -1.65 19.29 -8.42
CA VAL A 244 -2.57 20.07 -7.58
C VAL A 244 -3.40 20.95 -8.51
N GLY A 245 -4.62 20.55 -8.84
CA GLY A 245 -5.46 21.32 -9.79
C GLY A 245 -5.91 22.70 -9.30
N ASN A 246 -5.76 22.99 -8.00
CA ASN A 246 -6.14 24.25 -7.38
C ASN A 246 -4.96 25.22 -7.33
N LYS A 247 -5.05 26.33 -8.07
CA LYS A 247 -4.00 27.35 -8.18
C LYS A 247 -3.62 28.03 -6.86
N GLU A 248 -4.56 28.16 -5.92
CA GLU A 248 -4.28 28.74 -4.60
C GLU A 248 -3.43 27.78 -3.77
N LEU A 249 -3.77 26.48 -3.82
CA LEU A 249 -2.99 25.43 -3.15
C LEU A 249 -1.62 25.25 -3.81
N GLU A 250 -1.51 25.28 -5.14
CA GLU A 250 -0.23 25.26 -5.86
C GLU A 250 0.68 26.41 -5.40
N LYS A 251 0.13 27.62 -5.30
CA LYS A 251 0.91 28.79 -4.85
C LYS A 251 1.42 28.65 -3.42
N LEU A 252 0.63 28.05 -2.53
CA LEU A 252 1.03 27.79 -1.16
C LEU A 252 2.12 26.70 -1.08
N LEU A 253 2.01 25.66 -1.91
CA LEU A 253 2.96 24.56 -1.96
C LEU A 253 4.27 24.92 -2.67
N GLY A 254 4.29 25.98 -3.49
CA GLY A 254 5.52 26.43 -4.15
C GLY A 254 6.15 25.32 -5.01
N ASP A 255 7.42 25.00 -4.74
CA ASP A 255 8.20 24.03 -5.52
C ASP A 255 8.10 22.58 -5.00
N TYR A 256 7.35 22.32 -3.92
CA TYR A 256 7.20 20.96 -3.39
C TYR A 256 6.52 20.05 -4.41
N LYS A 257 7.10 18.88 -4.63
CA LYS A 257 6.57 17.87 -5.54
C LYS A 257 6.00 16.70 -4.76
N PHE A 258 4.94 16.13 -5.30
CA PHE A 258 4.23 15.03 -4.68
C PHE A 258 4.09 13.85 -5.64
N VAL A 259 4.21 12.65 -5.08
CA VAL A 259 3.93 11.38 -5.77
C VAL A 259 3.04 10.53 -4.90
N SER A 260 2.11 9.78 -5.52
CA SER A 260 1.46 8.66 -4.85
C SER A 260 2.34 7.44 -5.07
N ALA A 261 2.77 6.77 -4.01
CA ALA A 261 3.62 5.60 -4.10
C ALA A 261 3.09 4.46 -3.23
N THR A 262 3.19 3.24 -3.77
CA THR A 262 2.87 2.01 -3.03
C THR A 262 4.16 1.36 -2.57
N TYR A 263 4.23 1.07 -1.27
CA TYR A 263 5.35 0.39 -0.65
C TYR A 263 4.93 -0.92 0.01
N ARG A 264 5.87 -1.86 0.07
CA ARG A 264 5.78 -3.06 0.90
C ARG A 264 6.89 -3.10 1.94
N LEU A 265 6.49 -3.30 3.20
CA LEU A 265 7.33 -3.36 4.39
C LEU A 265 7.08 -4.70 5.08
N PHE A 266 8.09 -5.55 5.17
CA PHE A 266 7.98 -6.86 5.80
C PHE A 266 8.51 -6.86 7.22
N LYS A 267 7.84 -7.61 8.09
CA LYS A 267 8.33 -7.99 9.42
C LYS A 267 8.95 -9.38 9.32
N LEU A 268 10.27 -9.46 9.25
CA LEU A 268 10.94 -10.77 9.23
C LEU A 268 11.21 -11.30 10.65
N PRO A 269 11.22 -12.64 10.83
CA PRO A 269 11.73 -13.25 12.05
C PRO A 269 13.13 -12.72 12.41
N LYS A 270 13.40 -12.55 13.72
CA LYS A 270 14.74 -12.15 14.16
C LYS A 270 15.75 -13.24 13.80
N GLY A 271 16.85 -12.86 13.16
CA GLY A 271 17.92 -13.78 12.78
C GLY A 271 17.65 -14.58 11.51
N SER A 272 16.66 -14.19 10.69
CA SER A 272 16.46 -14.80 9.38
C SER A 272 17.74 -14.83 8.55
N GLU A 273 18.02 -15.99 7.94
CA GLU A 273 19.20 -16.18 7.10
C GLU A 273 19.15 -15.23 5.90
N LYS A 274 20.29 -14.62 5.60
CA LYS A 274 20.48 -13.75 4.44
C LYS A 274 21.59 -14.32 3.58
N ARG A 275 21.21 -15.19 2.66
CA ARG A 275 22.12 -15.80 1.69
C ARG A 275 21.54 -15.64 0.30
N SER A 276 22.37 -15.19 -0.65
CA SER A 276 21.98 -15.16 -2.06
C SER A 276 21.62 -16.56 -2.53
N CYS A 277 20.59 -16.65 -3.36
CA CYS A 277 20.17 -17.91 -3.94
C CYS A 277 19.57 -17.70 -5.33
N LEU A 278 19.35 -18.80 -6.02
CA LEU A 278 18.58 -18.81 -7.25
C LEU A 278 17.13 -19.12 -6.89
N VAL A 279 16.21 -18.34 -7.44
CA VAL A 279 14.76 -18.54 -7.26
C VAL A 279 14.09 -18.69 -8.61
N MET A 280 13.01 -19.46 -8.64
CA MET A 280 12.10 -19.58 -9.78
C MET A 280 10.68 -19.37 -9.28
N TYR A 281 9.93 -18.50 -9.95
CA TYR A 281 8.53 -18.27 -9.64
C TYR A 281 7.67 -19.38 -10.25
N ASN A 282 6.77 -19.95 -9.45
CA ASN A 282 6.00 -21.15 -9.82
C ASN A 282 4.75 -20.85 -10.67
N GLY A 283 4.23 -19.61 -10.61
CA GLY A 283 3.06 -19.21 -11.41
C GLY A 283 1.70 -19.40 -10.75
N ASP A 284 1.67 -19.69 -9.45
CA ASP A 284 0.42 -20.09 -8.74
C ASP A 284 -0.36 -18.89 -8.15
N ILE A 285 0.24 -17.69 -8.16
CA ILE A 285 -0.45 -16.47 -7.71
C ILE A 285 -1.53 -16.06 -8.71
N THR A 286 -2.78 -16.08 -8.25
CA THR A 286 -3.94 -15.65 -9.05
C THR A 286 -3.77 -14.23 -9.62
N GLY A 287 -3.94 -14.10 -10.93
CA GLY A 287 -3.79 -12.86 -11.69
C GLY A 287 -2.33 -12.47 -11.97
N SER A 288 -1.36 -13.31 -11.62
CA SER A 288 0.08 -13.15 -11.91
C SER A 288 0.69 -14.42 -12.53
N GLU A 289 -0.12 -15.25 -13.20
CA GLU A 289 0.25 -16.60 -13.64
C GLU A 289 1.42 -16.63 -14.63
N GLU A 290 1.70 -15.55 -15.35
CA GLU A 290 2.84 -15.47 -16.29
C GLU A 290 4.07 -14.81 -15.66
N SER A 291 3.83 -13.83 -14.78
CA SER A 291 4.88 -13.08 -14.12
C SER A 291 4.36 -12.35 -12.89
N PHE A 292 5.18 -12.34 -11.85
CA PHE A 292 4.93 -11.62 -10.61
C PHE A 292 5.86 -10.41 -10.48
N GLU A 293 5.26 -9.22 -10.48
CA GLU A 293 5.95 -7.96 -10.20
C GLU A 293 6.02 -7.72 -8.70
N PHE A 294 7.04 -8.29 -8.05
CA PHE A 294 7.23 -8.16 -6.61
C PHE A 294 7.48 -6.70 -6.18
N ASP A 295 8.31 -5.97 -6.92
CA ASP A 295 8.49 -4.53 -6.69
C ASP A 295 9.01 -3.88 -7.98
N ALA A 296 9.33 -2.58 -7.94
CA ALA A 296 9.83 -1.85 -9.10
C ALA A 296 11.14 -2.44 -9.66
N GLN A 297 11.91 -3.15 -8.85
CA GLN A 297 13.21 -3.74 -9.19
C GLN A 297 13.08 -5.22 -9.63
N PHE A 298 12.20 -5.99 -9.00
CA PHE A 298 12.07 -7.44 -9.19
C PHE A 298 10.75 -7.82 -9.88
N THR A 299 10.89 -8.38 -11.08
CA THR A 299 9.80 -9.04 -11.81
C THR A 299 10.21 -10.46 -12.11
N PHE A 300 9.52 -11.44 -11.52
CA PHE A 300 9.80 -12.85 -11.70
C PHE A 300 8.88 -13.43 -12.77
N LYS A 301 9.45 -14.12 -13.76
CA LYS A 301 8.67 -14.80 -14.81
C LYS A 301 8.62 -16.29 -14.51
N VAL A 302 7.52 -16.93 -14.82
CA VAL A 302 7.40 -18.39 -14.68
C VAL A 302 8.48 -19.09 -15.50
N ASP A 303 9.01 -20.19 -14.95
CA ASP A 303 10.07 -21.01 -15.53
C ASP A 303 11.39 -20.25 -15.83
N LYS A 304 11.58 -19.06 -15.25
CA LYS A 304 12.83 -18.29 -15.37
C LYS A 304 13.52 -18.18 -14.02
N VAL A 305 14.71 -18.78 -13.95
CA VAL A 305 15.60 -18.67 -12.80
C VAL A 305 16.19 -17.26 -12.73
N MET A 306 16.12 -16.66 -11.54
CA MET A 306 16.69 -15.37 -11.21
C MET A 306 17.58 -15.50 -9.98
N GLU A 307 18.76 -14.87 -10.03
CA GLU A 307 19.58 -14.69 -8.83
C GLU A 307 19.04 -13.52 -8.01
N VAL A 308 18.84 -13.76 -6.72
CA VAL A 308 18.41 -12.75 -5.75
C VAL A 308 19.43 -12.60 -4.64
N ASP A 309 19.57 -11.39 -4.12
CA ASP A 309 20.42 -11.13 -2.96
C ASP A 309 19.84 -11.76 -1.69
N GLY A 310 20.64 -11.78 -0.62
CA GLY A 310 20.23 -12.37 0.65
C GLY A 310 19.02 -11.69 1.30
N ASP A 311 18.78 -10.40 1.03
CA ASP A 311 17.61 -9.70 1.58
C ASP A 311 16.33 -10.17 0.89
N VAL A 312 16.32 -10.22 -0.44
CA VAL A 312 15.16 -10.68 -1.21
C VAL A 312 14.92 -12.17 -1.00
N ALA A 313 15.98 -12.99 -0.96
CA ALA A 313 15.86 -14.41 -0.63
C ALA A 313 15.16 -14.62 0.72
N SER A 314 15.61 -13.90 1.75
CA SER A 314 15.04 -13.97 3.10
C SER A 314 13.58 -13.52 3.13
N LEU A 315 13.24 -12.45 2.39
CA LEU A 315 11.87 -11.96 2.27
C LEU A 315 10.93 -12.99 1.64
N LEU A 316 11.32 -13.56 0.50
CA LEU A 316 10.50 -14.54 -0.19
C LEU A 316 10.32 -15.80 0.66
N SER A 317 11.39 -16.33 1.26
CA SER A 317 11.34 -17.60 1.99
C SER A 317 10.66 -17.52 3.36
N ASN A 318 10.54 -16.32 3.95
CA ASN A 318 9.96 -16.13 5.29
C ASN A 318 8.62 -15.38 5.25
N SER A 319 8.02 -15.18 4.08
CA SER A 319 6.70 -14.56 3.95
C SER A 319 5.70 -15.51 3.31
N ARG A 320 4.48 -15.05 3.10
CA ARG A 320 3.45 -15.81 2.38
C ARG A 320 3.85 -16.24 0.96
N PHE A 321 4.89 -15.64 0.39
CA PHE A 321 5.39 -15.99 -0.93
C PHE A 321 6.28 -17.23 -0.93
N ALA A 322 6.60 -17.84 0.22
CA ALA A 322 7.56 -18.94 0.29
C ALA A 322 7.18 -20.13 -0.61
N GLU A 323 5.89 -20.50 -0.65
CA GLU A 323 5.40 -21.62 -1.48
C GLU A 323 5.23 -21.24 -2.96
N GLU A 324 5.28 -19.95 -3.28
CA GLU A 324 5.14 -19.42 -4.65
C GLU A 324 6.46 -19.47 -5.43
N PHE A 325 7.56 -19.82 -4.75
CA PHE A 325 8.91 -19.84 -5.29
C PHE A 325 9.61 -21.16 -5.01
N THR A 326 10.31 -21.68 -6.02
CA THR A 326 11.28 -22.74 -5.85
C THR A 326 12.66 -22.15 -5.57
N PHE A 327 13.28 -22.53 -4.45
CA PHE A 327 14.61 -22.08 -4.02
C PHE A 327 15.67 -23.11 -4.36
N GLN A 328 16.76 -22.69 -5.00
CA GLN A 328 17.91 -23.53 -5.31
C GLN A 328 19.15 -23.02 -4.57
N PRO A 329 19.84 -23.87 -3.78
CA PRO A 329 21.10 -23.51 -3.16
C PRO A 329 22.14 -23.17 -4.23
N GLN A 330 22.87 -22.06 -4.05
CA GLN A 330 24.03 -21.77 -4.88
C GLN A 330 25.14 -22.77 -4.49
N GLU A 331 25.35 -23.82 -5.27
CA GLU A 331 26.45 -24.76 -5.02
C GLU A 331 27.80 -24.03 -5.12
N VAL A 332 28.61 -24.17 -4.07
CA VAL A 332 29.98 -23.69 -4.03
C VAL A 332 30.82 -24.64 -4.88
N ASN A 333 30.83 -24.40 -6.19
CA ASN A 333 31.90 -24.70 -7.17
C ASN A 333 31.30 -24.95 -8.56
N THR A 334 31.39 -23.97 -9.44
CA THR A 334 32.24 -24.12 -10.63
C THR A 334 32.70 -22.73 -11.06
N SER A 335 34.01 -22.55 -11.03
CA SER A 335 34.71 -21.56 -11.82
C SER A 335 34.19 -21.55 -13.26
N ALA A 336 33.90 -20.36 -13.79
CA ALA A 336 33.78 -20.10 -15.21
C ALA A 336 32.66 -20.86 -15.97
N SER A 337 31.40 -20.59 -15.61
CA SER A 337 30.35 -20.48 -16.64
C SER A 337 29.39 -19.37 -16.25
N GLY A 338 29.36 -18.30 -17.06
CA GLY A 338 28.39 -17.23 -16.91
C GLY A 338 27.02 -17.79 -17.22
N GLY A 339 26.30 -18.25 -16.20
CA GLY A 339 24.89 -18.60 -16.34
C GLY A 339 24.12 -17.38 -16.81
N CYS A 340 23.38 -17.52 -17.92
CA CYS A 340 22.53 -16.48 -18.48
C CYS A 340 21.24 -16.39 -17.66
N TRP A 341 21.34 -15.93 -16.42
CA TRP A 341 20.20 -15.78 -15.52
C TRP A 341 19.51 -14.45 -15.76
N ALA A 342 18.20 -14.40 -15.49
CA ALA A 342 17.50 -13.13 -15.43
C ALA A 342 18.11 -12.26 -14.32
N LYS A 343 18.29 -10.96 -14.60
CA LYS A 343 18.81 -9.99 -13.63
C LYS A 343 17.68 -9.03 -13.21
N PRO A 344 17.72 -8.52 -11.97
CA PRO A 344 16.80 -7.47 -11.53
C PRO A 344 16.98 -6.21 -12.37
N LYS A 345 15.93 -5.40 -12.47
CA LYS A 345 15.99 -4.10 -13.15
C LYS A 345 16.86 -3.14 -12.32
N ALA A 346 17.65 -2.30 -12.98
CA ALA A 346 18.38 -1.21 -12.31
C ALA A 346 17.42 -0.03 -12.08
N VAL A 347 16.57 -0.13 -11.05
CA VAL A 347 15.52 0.86 -10.76
C VAL A 347 15.80 1.57 -9.45
N SER A 348 15.53 2.88 -9.43
CA SER A 348 15.73 3.69 -8.24
C SER A 348 14.69 3.39 -7.18
N ARG A 349 15.11 3.45 -5.91
CA ARG A 349 14.22 3.39 -4.75
C ARG A 349 13.51 4.72 -4.50
N ASN A 350 13.95 5.78 -5.17
CA ASN A 350 13.33 7.09 -5.15
C ASN A 350 12.05 7.07 -6.00
N PRO A 351 10.87 7.30 -5.41
CA PRO A 351 9.61 7.25 -6.16
C PRO A 351 9.52 8.35 -7.23
N PHE A 352 10.19 9.48 -7.06
CA PHE A 352 10.24 10.54 -8.07
C PHE A 352 11.05 10.13 -9.30
N GLU A 353 12.15 9.41 -9.12
CA GLU A 353 12.94 8.86 -10.23
C GLU A 353 12.19 7.73 -10.94
N LEU A 354 11.47 6.88 -10.19
CA LEU A 354 10.64 5.83 -10.79
C LEU A 354 9.61 6.43 -11.74
N VAL A 355 8.91 7.51 -11.35
CA VAL A 355 7.93 8.13 -12.25
C VAL A 355 8.59 8.73 -13.48
N GLN A 356 9.77 9.34 -13.36
CA GLN A 356 10.52 9.86 -14.52
C GLN A 356 10.93 8.75 -15.49
N GLN A 357 11.37 7.60 -14.96
CA GLN A 357 11.72 6.42 -15.77
C GLN A 357 10.49 5.84 -16.49
N LEU A 358 9.36 5.74 -15.81
CA LEU A 358 8.10 5.26 -16.42
C LEU A 358 7.55 6.23 -17.48
N GLY A 359 7.66 7.54 -17.23
CA GLY A 359 7.25 8.59 -18.17
C GLY A 359 8.13 8.67 -19.41
N SER A 360 9.43 8.36 -19.31
CA SER A 360 10.33 8.32 -20.47
C SER A 360 10.21 7.03 -21.29
N ALA A 361 9.87 5.91 -20.66
CA ALA A 361 9.61 4.63 -21.34
C ALA A 361 8.34 4.63 -22.22
N SER A 362 7.31 5.40 -21.83
CA SER A 362 6.10 5.56 -22.65
C SER A 362 6.33 6.41 -23.90
N VAL A 363 7.27 7.36 -23.85
CA VAL A 363 7.66 8.19 -25.00
C VAL A 363 8.50 7.39 -26.00
N THR A 364 9.42 6.53 -25.54
CA THR A 364 10.25 5.69 -26.43
C THR A 364 9.50 4.54 -27.09
N ALA A 365 8.37 4.08 -26.53
CA ALA A 365 7.50 3.11 -27.18
C ALA A 365 6.68 3.69 -28.36
N SER A 366 6.65 5.03 -28.52
CA SER A 366 5.83 5.72 -29.53
C SER A 366 6.57 6.09 -30.84
N THR A 367 7.87 5.78 -30.98
CA THR A 367 8.66 6.13 -32.18
C THR A 367 8.95 4.96 -33.13
N GLY A 368 8.33 3.79 -32.92
CA GLY A 368 8.40 2.64 -33.84
C GLY A 368 7.42 2.73 -35.02
N GLY A 369 7.56 3.76 -35.89
CA GLY A 369 6.71 3.97 -37.06
C GLY A 369 7.47 3.92 -38.39
N CYS A 370 7.36 2.78 -39.08
CA CYS A 370 7.47 2.54 -40.53
C CYS A 370 8.31 3.50 -41.40
N CYS A 371 9.47 3.04 -41.88
CA CYS A 371 9.95 3.39 -43.22
C CYS A 371 9.92 2.13 -44.10
N ALA A 372 8.85 2.03 -44.89
CA ALA A 372 8.71 1.07 -45.96
C ALA A 372 9.72 1.37 -47.08
N GLY A 373 10.26 0.31 -47.69
CA GLY A 373 11.05 0.41 -48.90
C GLY A 373 10.23 0.96 -50.07
N GLN A 374 10.88 1.78 -50.90
CA GLN A 374 10.46 2.07 -52.25
C GLN A 374 11.52 1.52 -53.20
N GLU A 375 11.18 0.44 -53.90
CA GLU A 375 11.76 0.13 -55.21
C GLU A 375 11.09 1.01 -56.27
N SER A 376 11.88 1.67 -57.12
CA SER A 376 11.71 1.62 -58.59
C SER A 376 12.77 2.47 -59.30
N CYS A 377 13.72 1.80 -59.94
CA CYS A 377 14.26 1.94 -61.31
C CYS A 377 15.73 1.54 -61.39
#